data_AF-K9VDE9-F1
#
_entry.id   AF-K9VDE9-F1
#
_cell.length_a   1.000
_cell.length_b   1.000
_cell.length_c   1.000
_cell.angle_alpha   90.00
_cell.angle_beta   90.00
_cell.angle_gamma   90.00
#
_symmetry.space_group_name_H-M   'P 1'
#
loop_
_entity.id
_entity.type
_entity.pdbx_description
1 polymer ?
#
loop_
_entity_poly.entity_id
_entity_poly.type
_entity_poly.pdbx_seq_one_letter_code
_entity_poly.pdbx_strand_id
1 'polypeptide(L)'
;MSQTIPELQKEVRALQAEVTALQESRDKLGLQRSECRVAVSFPKNNTPEAIAEFHQQTAAFGEQWLQQIQEIDRETKNIEKQLQPKQALLNYKQGELEKLLAGEHWQEVENKVQTGEKRLQAQARRINQAAAQLEVEIQALKALYDQLNPSYSEWFQQPTQIVKFSATTIPYAVPSSSGLILENKEIEWEKK
;
A
#
# COMPACT_ATOMS: atom_id res chain seq x y z
N MET A 1 -20.91 -2.61 17.75
CA MET A 1 -21.09 -1.97 16.43
C MET A 1 -19.69 -1.73 15.89
N SER A 2 -19.33 -2.36 14.76
CA SER A 2 -17.99 -2.18 14.18
C SER A 2 -17.88 -0.75 13.64
N GLN A 3 -16.88 0.01 14.10
CA GLN A 3 -16.59 1.35 13.59
C GLN A 3 -16.24 1.26 12.10
N THR A 4 -16.75 2.20 11.29
CA THR A 4 -16.43 2.28 9.87
C THR A 4 -15.06 2.95 9.65
N ILE A 5 -14.39 2.66 8.53
CA ILE A 5 -13.09 3.26 8.20
C ILE A 5 -13.12 4.80 8.25
N PRO A 6 -14.14 5.50 7.70
CA PRO A 6 -14.22 6.96 7.78
C PRO A 6 -14.36 7.49 9.20
N GLU A 7 -15.12 6.79 10.05
CA GLU A 7 -15.27 7.14 11.47
C GLU A 7 -13.94 6.98 12.21
N LEU A 8 -13.26 5.85 12.01
CA LEU A 8 -11.96 5.58 12.62
C LEU A 8 -10.88 6.57 12.16
N GLN A 9 -10.88 6.94 10.87
CA GLN A 9 -9.99 7.99 10.34
C GLN A 9 -10.24 9.35 11.01
N LYS A 10 -11.50 9.73 11.21
CA LYS A 10 -11.87 10.96 11.90
C LYS A 10 -11.38 10.95 13.34
N GLU A 11 -11.57 9.83 14.05
CA GLU A 11 -11.09 9.65 15.42
C GLU A 11 -9.56 9.69 15.53
N VAL A 12 -8.84 9.03 14.64
CA VAL A 12 -7.37 9.06 14.58
C VAL A 12 -6.88 10.49 14.36
N ARG A 13 -7.49 11.25 13.44
CA ARG A 13 -7.13 12.66 13.20
C ARG A 13 -7.38 13.55 14.42
N ALA A 14 -8.52 13.36 15.08
CA ALA A 14 -8.84 14.11 16.29
C ALA A 14 -7.83 13.81 17.42
N LEU A 15 -7.54 12.53 17.67
CA LEU A 15 -6.54 12.10 18.66
C LEU A 15 -5.13 12.59 18.32
N GLN A 16 -4.74 12.56 17.05
CA GLN A 16 -3.45 13.10 16.60
C GLN A 16 -3.34 14.59 16.91
N ALA A 17 -4.41 15.36 16.65
CA ALA A 17 -4.42 16.79 16.96
C ALA A 17 -4.30 17.05 18.48
N GLU A 18 -5.02 16.28 19.30
CA GLU A 18 -4.92 16.39 20.76
C GLU A 18 -3.53 16.04 21.29
N VAL A 19 -2.92 14.96 20.79
CA VAL A 19 -1.55 14.56 21.15
C VAL A 19 -0.55 15.64 20.76
N THR A 20 -0.68 16.20 19.55
CA THR A 20 0.21 17.26 19.06
C THR A 20 0.10 18.51 19.94
N ALA A 21 -1.12 18.94 20.28
CA ALA A 21 -1.34 20.09 21.16
C ALA A 21 -0.76 19.88 22.57
N LEU A 22 -0.85 18.66 23.12
CA LEU A 22 -0.23 18.33 24.41
C LEU A 22 1.29 18.32 24.34
N GLN A 23 1.88 17.82 23.25
CA GLN A 23 3.32 17.85 23.01
C GLN A 23 3.83 19.29 22.92
N GLU A 24 3.16 20.15 22.14
CA GLU A 24 3.49 21.57 22.02
C GLU A 24 3.42 22.29 23.38
N SER A 25 2.40 22.01 24.18
CA SER A 25 2.26 22.57 25.54
C SER A 25 3.41 22.14 26.46
N ARG A 26 3.78 20.85 26.41
CA ARG A 26 4.90 20.29 27.16
C ARG A 26 6.23 20.92 26.75
N ASP A 27 6.45 21.11 25.47
CA ASP A 27 7.67 21.73 24.95
C ASP A 27 7.76 23.21 25.34
N LYS A 28 6.64 23.93 25.33
CA LYS A 28 6.55 25.31 25.83
C LYS A 28 6.92 25.41 27.31
N LEU A 29 6.39 24.51 28.15
CA LEU A 29 6.76 24.45 29.57
C LEU A 29 8.25 24.12 29.75
N GLY A 30 8.80 23.22 28.92
CA GLY A 30 10.24 22.94 28.90
C GLY A 30 11.09 24.16 28.60
N LEU A 31 10.65 24.99 27.65
CA LEU A 31 11.30 26.27 27.34
C LEU A 31 11.21 27.23 28.54
N GLN A 32 10.02 27.44 29.09
CA GLN A 32 9.81 28.31 30.26
C GLN A 32 10.67 27.89 31.45
N ARG A 33 10.79 26.57 31.69
CA ARG A 33 11.65 26.02 32.73
C ARG A 33 13.12 26.36 32.51
N SER A 34 13.59 26.33 31.27
CA SER A 34 14.98 26.63 30.91
C SER A 34 15.32 28.14 31.00
N GLU A 35 14.31 28.99 30.81
CA GLU A 35 14.43 30.45 30.91
C GLU A 35 14.35 30.96 32.35
N CYS A 36 13.83 30.15 33.27
CA CYS A 36 13.67 30.49 34.69
C CYS A 36 15.05 30.59 35.37
N ARG A 37 15.62 31.80 35.41
CA ARG A 37 16.94 32.11 35.99
C ARG A 37 16.82 33.04 37.19
N VAL A 38 17.67 32.83 38.19
CA VAL A 38 17.81 33.74 39.34
C VAL A 38 18.82 34.84 38.98
N ALA A 39 18.38 36.09 38.98
CA ALA A 39 19.26 37.25 38.84
C ALA A 39 19.78 37.65 40.23
N VAL A 40 21.03 37.33 40.53
CA VAL A 40 21.68 37.72 41.79
C VAL A 40 22.45 39.03 41.59
N SER A 41 22.08 40.05 42.36
CA SER A 41 22.72 41.37 42.32
C SER A 41 23.52 41.59 43.61
N PHE A 42 24.84 41.56 43.53
CA PHE A 42 25.70 41.72 44.71
C PHE A 42 25.66 43.16 45.24
N PRO A 43 25.73 43.35 46.58
CA PRO A 43 25.77 44.68 47.18
C PRO A 43 27.06 45.42 46.79
N LYS A 44 26.97 46.76 46.67
CA LYS A 44 28.12 47.61 46.27
C LYS A 44 29.12 47.83 47.40
N ASN A 45 28.71 47.59 48.64
CA ASN A 45 29.47 47.83 49.86
C ASN A 45 29.25 46.67 50.85
N ASN A 46 30.29 46.31 51.60
CA ASN A 46 30.30 45.15 52.50
C ASN A 46 29.86 45.53 53.93
N THR A 47 28.92 46.47 54.09
CA THR A 47 28.39 46.76 55.42
C THR A 47 27.53 45.58 55.90
N PRO A 48 27.53 45.28 57.22
CA PRO A 48 26.70 44.20 57.76
C PRO A 48 25.22 44.31 57.35
N GLU A 49 24.69 45.52 57.30
CA GLU A 49 23.32 45.81 56.90
C GLU A 49 23.08 45.51 55.42
N ALA A 50 23.99 45.91 54.52
CA ALA A 50 23.87 45.66 53.09
C ALA A 50 23.97 44.16 52.76
N ILE A 51 24.81 43.43 53.50
CA ILE A 51 24.91 41.97 53.39
C ILE A 51 23.63 41.29 53.88
N ALA A 52 23.09 41.72 55.03
CA ALA A 52 21.84 41.17 55.57
C ALA A 52 20.66 41.41 54.62
N GLU A 53 20.54 42.61 54.06
CA GLU A 53 19.50 42.97 53.10
C GLU A 53 19.63 42.18 51.79
N PHE A 54 20.85 41.98 51.29
CA PHE A 54 21.14 41.10 50.15
C PHE A 54 20.72 39.65 50.42
N HIS A 55 21.03 39.09 51.59
CA HIS A 55 20.61 37.75 51.95
C HIS A 55 19.09 37.61 52.04
N GLN A 56 18.40 38.60 52.62
CA GLN A 56 16.95 38.60 52.71
C GLN A 56 16.28 38.66 51.34
N GLN A 57 16.76 39.55 50.46
CA GLN A 57 16.26 39.65 49.08
C GLN A 57 16.54 38.36 48.30
N THR A 58 17.74 37.82 48.41
CA THR A 58 18.12 36.57 47.71
C THR A 58 17.32 35.37 48.20
N ALA A 59 17.01 35.29 49.50
CA ALA A 59 16.14 34.26 50.04
C ALA A 59 14.70 34.39 49.49
N ALA A 60 14.14 35.59 49.47
CA ALA A 60 12.80 35.83 48.92
C ALA A 60 12.71 35.52 47.42
N PHE A 61 13.70 35.94 46.62
CA PHE A 61 13.77 35.58 45.20
C PHE A 61 13.97 34.07 44.99
N GLY A 62 14.77 33.42 45.84
CA GLY A 62 15.00 31.98 45.80
C GLY A 62 13.73 31.18 46.07
N GLU A 63 12.91 31.59 47.04
CA GLU A 63 11.62 30.97 47.35
C GLU A 63 10.63 31.12 46.19
N GLN A 64 10.49 32.32 45.62
CA GLN A 64 9.61 32.58 44.48
C GLN A 64 10.02 31.76 43.25
N TRP A 65 11.32 31.69 42.95
CA TRP A 65 11.85 30.89 41.86
C TRP A 65 11.60 29.40 42.06
N LEU A 66 11.81 28.88 43.28
CA LEU A 66 11.54 27.48 43.60
C LEU A 66 10.06 27.15 43.39
N GLN A 67 9.15 28.03 43.81
CA GLN A 67 7.71 27.86 43.56
C GLN A 67 7.38 27.82 42.07
N GLN A 68 7.96 28.71 41.26
CA GLN A 68 7.73 28.71 39.81
C GLN A 68 8.20 27.42 39.14
N ILE A 69 9.39 26.92 39.49
CA ILE A 69 9.89 25.65 38.95
C ILE A 69 9.01 24.48 39.38
N GLN A 70 8.61 24.44 40.66
CA GLN A 70 7.73 23.39 41.15
C GLN A 70 6.38 23.37 40.43
N GLU A 71 5.83 24.54 40.12
CA GLU A 71 4.59 24.63 39.37
C GLU A 71 4.75 24.16 37.92
N ILE A 72 5.82 24.58 37.23
CA ILE A 72 6.13 24.10 35.87
C ILE A 72 6.35 22.58 35.86
N ASP A 73 7.07 22.03 36.84
CA ASP A 73 7.31 20.59 36.96
C ASP A 73 6.00 19.83 37.24
N ARG A 74 5.08 20.42 38.03
CA ARG A 74 3.75 19.85 38.31
C ARG A 74 2.88 19.83 37.06
N GLU A 75 2.82 20.93 36.33
CA GLU A 75 2.06 21.03 35.08
C GLU A 75 2.62 20.08 34.01
N THR A 76 3.95 20.02 33.87
CA THR A 76 4.61 19.09 32.95
C THR A 76 4.24 17.64 33.25
N LYS A 77 4.30 17.22 34.53
CA LYS A 77 3.88 15.87 34.94
C LYS A 77 2.40 15.60 34.64
N ASN A 78 1.53 16.59 34.80
CA ASN A 78 0.11 16.44 34.50
C ASN A 78 -0.13 16.26 32.99
N ILE A 79 0.61 16.97 32.15
CA ILE A 79 0.55 16.79 30.68
C ILE A 79 1.09 15.41 30.30
N GLU A 80 2.23 14.99 30.85
CA GLU A 80 2.82 13.67 30.56
C GLU A 80 1.87 12.53 30.93
N LYS A 81 1.15 12.64 32.06
CA LYS A 81 0.09 11.69 32.46
C LYS A 81 -1.09 11.63 31.48
N GLN A 82 -1.40 12.72 30.79
CA GLN A 82 -2.46 12.75 29.77
C GLN A 82 -1.95 12.26 28.41
N LEU A 83 -0.69 12.55 28.10
CA LEU A 83 -0.08 12.26 26.81
C LEU A 83 0.14 10.75 26.62
N GLN A 84 0.63 10.05 27.65
CA GLN A 84 0.84 8.59 27.58
C GLN A 84 -0.40 7.78 27.15
N PRO A 85 -1.57 7.88 27.82
CA PRO A 85 -2.74 7.11 27.42
C PRO A 85 -3.28 7.52 26.06
N LYS A 86 -3.20 8.82 25.69
CA LYS A 86 -3.64 9.30 24.38
C LYS A 86 -2.73 8.80 23.25
N GLN A 87 -1.42 8.77 23.45
CA GLN A 87 -0.47 8.21 22.50
C GLN A 87 -0.69 6.70 22.31
N ALA A 88 -0.92 5.97 23.41
CA ALA A 88 -1.22 4.54 23.34
C ALA A 88 -2.52 4.27 22.56
N LEU A 89 -3.57 5.07 22.81
CA LEU A 89 -4.84 4.96 22.11
C LEU A 89 -4.70 5.32 20.61
N LEU A 90 -3.92 6.35 20.30
CA LEU A 90 -3.63 6.77 18.93
C LEU A 90 -2.92 5.63 18.16
N ASN A 91 -1.86 5.06 18.73
CA ASN A 91 -1.13 3.96 18.11
C ASN A 91 -2.03 2.72 17.90
N TYR A 92 -2.88 2.42 18.88
CA TYR A 92 -3.86 1.33 18.76
C TYR A 92 -4.82 1.55 17.59
N LYS A 93 -5.45 2.74 17.51
CA LYS A 93 -6.42 3.05 16.46
C LYS A 93 -5.79 3.17 15.07
N GLN A 94 -4.55 3.66 14.98
CA GLN A 94 -3.78 3.64 13.73
C GLN A 94 -3.56 2.20 13.25
N GLY A 95 -3.17 1.29 14.15
CA GLY A 95 -3.01 -0.12 13.82
C GLY A 95 -4.32 -0.81 13.40
N GLU A 96 -5.46 -0.45 14.01
CA GLU A 96 -6.77 -0.93 13.55
C GLU A 96 -7.12 -0.41 12.16
N LEU A 97 -6.88 0.87 11.90
CA LEU A 97 -7.16 1.50 10.61
C LEU A 97 -6.34 0.87 9.49
N GLU A 98 -5.04 0.63 9.72
CA GLU A 98 -4.16 -0.03 8.76
C GLU A 98 -4.64 -1.45 8.42
N LYS A 99 -5.07 -2.23 9.43
CA LYS A 99 -5.63 -3.57 9.22
C LYS A 99 -6.89 -3.55 8.36
N LEU A 100 -7.80 -2.60 8.62
CA LEU A 100 -9.03 -2.46 7.86
C LEU A 100 -8.76 -2.06 6.41
N LEU A 101 -7.90 -1.07 6.19
CA LEU A 101 -7.50 -0.62 4.85
C LEU A 101 -6.80 -1.74 4.06
N ALA A 102 -5.91 -2.50 4.72
CA ALA A 102 -5.29 -3.66 4.11
C ALA A 102 -6.33 -4.72 3.73
N GLY A 103 -7.30 -5.00 4.60
CA GLY A 103 -8.40 -5.92 4.33
C GLY A 103 -9.22 -5.55 3.09
N GLU A 104 -9.65 -4.29 2.97
CA GLU A 104 -10.37 -3.82 1.78
C GLU A 104 -9.52 -3.93 0.51
N HIS A 105 -8.25 -3.56 0.59
CA HIS A 105 -7.34 -3.64 -0.55
C HIS A 105 -7.16 -5.09 -1.04
N TRP A 106 -6.91 -6.04 -0.13
CA TRP A 106 -6.76 -7.45 -0.49
C TRP A 106 -8.04 -8.04 -1.06
N GLN A 107 -9.20 -7.65 -0.53
CA GLN A 107 -10.48 -8.07 -1.09
C GLN A 107 -10.68 -7.56 -2.52
N GLU A 108 -10.30 -6.31 -2.80
CA GLU A 108 -10.37 -5.75 -4.15
C GLU A 108 -9.44 -6.49 -5.12
N VAL A 109 -8.20 -6.75 -4.69
CA VAL A 109 -7.21 -7.51 -5.47
C VAL A 109 -7.73 -8.92 -5.75
N GLU A 110 -8.26 -9.61 -4.75
CA GLU A 110 -8.83 -10.95 -4.90
C GLU A 110 -9.99 -10.96 -5.92
N ASN A 111 -10.92 -10.01 -5.81
CA ASN A 111 -12.03 -9.87 -6.74
C ASN A 111 -11.55 -9.64 -8.18
N LYS A 112 -10.52 -8.80 -8.37
CA LYS A 112 -9.91 -8.52 -9.67
C LYS A 112 -9.26 -9.77 -10.27
N VAL A 113 -8.52 -10.53 -9.45
CA VAL A 113 -7.88 -11.79 -9.87
C VAL A 113 -8.94 -12.80 -10.29
N GLN A 114 -9.93 -13.09 -9.44
CA GLN A 114 -10.98 -14.06 -9.74
C GLN A 114 -11.78 -13.70 -11.01
N THR A 115 -12.09 -12.42 -11.21
CA THR A 115 -12.80 -11.96 -12.41
C THR A 115 -11.90 -12.04 -13.65
N GLY A 116 -10.63 -11.67 -13.51
CA GLY A 116 -9.62 -11.76 -14.56
C GLY A 116 -9.39 -13.20 -15.01
N GLU A 117 -9.24 -14.14 -14.08
CA GLU A 117 -9.06 -15.56 -14.35
C GLU A 117 -10.23 -16.15 -15.14
N LYS A 118 -11.48 -15.86 -14.74
CA LYS A 118 -12.67 -16.32 -15.47
C LYS A 118 -12.69 -15.80 -16.91
N ARG A 119 -12.35 -14.53 -17.11
CA ARG A 119 -12.27 -13.92 -18.46
C ARG A 119 -11.16 -14.55 -19.28
N LEU A 120 -9.99 -14.76 -18.68
CA LEU A 120 -8.84 -15.37 -19.35
C LEU A 120 -9.14 -16.81 -19.77
N GLN A 121 -9.74 -17.61 -18.90
CA GLN A 121 -10.18 -18.98 -19.22
C GLN A 121 -11.24 -19.01 -20.33
N ALA A 122 -12.21 -18.08 -20.30
CA ALA A 122 -13.21 -17.96 -21.35
C ALA A 122 -12.56 -17.63 -22.71
N GLN A 123 -11.57 -16.75 -22.72
CA GLN A 123 -10.84 -16.39 -23.93
C GLN A 123 -9.98 -17.56 -24.45
N ALA A 124 -9.31 -18.30 -23.56
CA ALA A 124 -8.57 -19.51 -23.93
C ALA A 124 -9.48 -20.56 -24.58
N ARG A 125 -10.69 -20.79 -24.04
CA ARG A 125 -11.67 -21.70 -24.66
C ARG A 125 -12.09 -21.24 -26.06
N ARG A 126 -12.31 -19.93 -26.25
CA ARG A 126 -12.64 -19.37 -27.57
C ARG A 126 -11.51 -19.54 -28.57
N ILE A 127 -10.27 -19.33 -28.15
CA ILE A 127 -9.08 -19.58 -28.98
C ILE A 127 -9.06 -21.06 -29.40
N ASN A 128 -9.25 -21.98 -28.46
CA ASN A 128 -9.22 -23.42 -28.76
C ASN A 128 -10.38 -23.85 -29.68
N GLN A 129 -11.56 -23.24 -29.55
CA GLN A 129 -12.68 -23.48 -30.48
C GLN A 129 -12.37 -22.97 -31.89
N ALA A 130 -11.84 -21.75 -32.02
CA ALA A 130 -11.44 -21.19 -33.31
C ALA A 130 -10.30 -22.00 -33.95
N ALA A 131 -9.34 -22.47 -33.14
CA ALA A 131 -8.28 -23.36 -33.56
C ALA A 131 -8.82 -24.66 -34.15
N ALA A 132 -9.77 -25.31 -33.48
CA ALA A 132 -10.40 -26.54 -33.98
C ALA A 132 -11.17 -26.31 -35.29
N GLN A 133 -11.89 -25.19 -35.41
CA GLN A 133 -12.58 -24.82 -36.67
C GLN A 133 -11.58 -24.59 -37.80
N LEU A 134 -10.49 -23.88 -37.54
CA LEU A 134 -9.44 -23.64 -38.51
C LEU A 134 -8.77 -24.95 -38.96
N GLU A 135 -8.55 -25.88 -38.05
CA GLU A 135 -7.99 -27.21 -38.35
C GLU A 135 -8.87 -27.96 -39.36
N VAL A 136 -10.19 -27.99 -39.14
CA VAL A 136 -11.17 -28.59 -40.05
C VAL A 136 -11.15 -27.94 -41.44
N GLU A 137 -11.14 -26.61 -41.52
CA GLU A 137 -11.11 -25.89 -42.79
C GLU A 137 -9.80 -26.13 -43.58
N ILE A 138 -8.66 -26.21 -42.88
CA ILE A 138 -7.37 -26.53 -43.50
C ILE A 138 -7.38 -27.96 -44.07
N GLN A 139 -7.92 -28.92 -43.33
CA GLN A 139 -8.09 -30.30 -43.80
C GLN A 139 -9.04 -30.37 -45.00
N ALA A 140 -10.16 -29.64 -44.98
CA ALA A 140 -11.11 -29.58 -46.09
C ALA A 140 -10.47 -29.00 -47.36
N LEU A 141 -9.71 -27.90 -47.23
CA LEU A 141 -8.95 -27.32 -48.33
C LEU A 141 -7.92 -28.32 -48.89
N LYS A 142 -7.26 -29.09 -48.03
CA LYS A 142 -6.32 -30.13 -48.43
C LYS A 142 -7.00 -31.26 -49.21
N ALA A 143 -8.16 -31.72 -48.76
CA ALA A 143 -8.95 -32.74 -49.46
C ALA A 143 -9.39 -32.26 -50.85
N LEU A 144 -9.87 -31.01 -50.96
CA LEU A 144 -10.22 -30.40 -52.24
C LEU A 144 -9.01 -30.27 -53.18
N TYR A 145 -7.86 -29.86 -52.64
CA TYR A 145 -6.61 -29.83 -53.39
C TYR A 145 -6.25 -31.22 -53.93
N ASP A 146 -6.29 -32.26 -53.09
CA ASP A 146 -5.93 -33.63 -53.50
C ASP A 146 -6.88 -34.17 -54.59
N GLN A 147 -8.15 -33.74 -54.58
CA GLN A 147 -9.13 -34.07 -55.63
C GLN A 147 -8.89 -33.30 -56.94
N LEU A 148 -8.57 -32.01 -56.86
CA LEU A 148 -8.47 -31.13 -58.04
C LEU A 148 -7.09 -31.14 -58.72
N ASN A 149 -6.02 -31.32 -57.96
CA ASN A 149 -4.65 -31.18 -58.46
C ASN A 149 -4.29 -32.13 -59.63
N PRO A 150 -4.78 -33.40 -59.67
CA PRO A 150 -4.58 -34.26 -60.82
C PRO A 150 -5.16 -33.67 -62.11
N SER A 151 -6.41 -33.21 -62.09
CA SER A 151 -7.07 -32.59 -63.25
C SER A 151 -6.35 -31.33 -63.71
N TYR A 152 -5.84 -30.52 -62.78
CA TYR A 152 -5.01 -29.37 -63.11
C TYR A 152 -3.69 -29.79 -63.78
N SER A 153 -3.03 -30.83 -63.26
CA SER A 153 -1.76 -31.32 -63.84
C SER A 153 -1.97 -31.90 -65.24
N GLU A 154 -3.10 -32.58 -65.48
CA GLU A 154 -3.49 -33.05 -66.81
C GLU A 154 -3.73 -31.89 -67.77
N TRP A 155 -4.49 -30.88 -67.34
CA TRP A 155 -4.79 -29.72 -68.18
C TRP A 155 -3.54 -28.92 -68.58
N PHE A 156 -2.62 -28.70 -67.63
CA PHE A 156 -1.37 -28.01 -67.87
C PHE A 156 -0.29 -28.89 -68.52
N GLN A 157 -0.55 -30.19 -68.73
CA GLN A 157 0.40 -31.18 -69.27
C GLN A 157 1.74 -31.24 -68.51
N GLN A 158 1.76 -30.80 -67.25
CA GLN A 158 2.94 -30.81 -66.38
C GLN A 158 2.51 -30.90 -64.92
N PRO A 159 3.32 -31.52 -64.03
CA PRO A 159 3.05 -31.53 -62.60
C PRO A 159 2.88 -30.10 -62.08
N THR A 160 1.66 -29.76 -61.67
CA THR A 160 1.32 -28.42 -61.17
C THR A 160 0.91 -28.55 -59.71
N GLN A 161 1.34 -27.61 -58.88
CA GLN A 161 0.92 -27.49 -57.48
C GLN A 161 0.11 -26.21 -57.32
N ILE A 162 -1.21 -26.34 -57.29
CA ILE A 162 -2.11 -25.17 -57.22
C ILE A 162 -2.18 -24.54 -55.81
N VAL A 163 -1.80 -25.28 -54.76
CA VAL A 163 -1.72 -24.80 -53.38
C VAL A 163 -0.50 -25.40 -52.67
N LYS A 164 0.25 -24.56 -51.95
CA LYS A 164 1.34 -24.98 -51.05
C LYS A 164 0.89 -24.90 -49.60
N PHE A 165 0.81 -26.05 -48.92
CA PHE A 165 0.50 -26.12 -47.49
C PHE A 165 1.79 -26.04 -46.67
N SER A 166 2.09 -24.88 -46.09
CA SER A 166 3.28 -24.68 -45.23
C SER A 166 2.96 -24.60 -43.74
N ALA A 167 1.68 -24.46 -43.37
CA ALA A 167 1.26 -24.48 -41.99
C ALA A 167 1.30 -25.91 -41.45
N THR A 168 2.05 -26.14 -40.37
CA THR A 168 2.14 -27.44 -39.69
C THR A 168 1.51 -27.43 -38.31
N THR A 169 1.21 -26.24 -37.77
CA THR A 169 0.69 -26.07 -36.41
C THR A 169 -0.39 -24.98 -36.34
N ILE A 170 -1.26 -25.05 -35.35
CA ILE A 170 -2.30 -24.07 -35.03
C ILE A 170 -2.16 -23.61 -33.57
N PRO A 171 -2.35 -22.31 -33.27
CA PRO A 171 -2.33 -21.82 -31.89
C PRO A 171 -3.35 -22.50 -30.99
N TYR A 172 -2.94 -22.94 -29.81
CA TYR A 172 -3.76 -23.62 -28.82
C TYR A 172 -3.36 -23.21 -27.40
N ALA A 173 -4.34 -22.84 -26.58
CA ALA A 173 -4.13 -22.43 -25.21
C ALA A 173 -4.18 -23.62 -24.25
N VAL A 174 -3.13 -23.80 -23.44
CA VAL A 174 -2.98 -24.88 -22.46
C VAL A 174 -2.78 -24.32 -21.04
N PRO A 175 -3.28 -25.02 -20.01
CA PRO A 175 -2.99 -24.68 -18.63
C PRO A 175 -1.54 -25.02 -18.26
N SER A 176 -0.94 -24.20 -17.41
CA SER A 176 0.41 -24.34 -16.86
C SER A 176 0.41 -24.08 -15.35
N SER A 177 1.53 -24.40 -14.68
CA SER A 177 1.71 -24.21 -13.23
C SER A 177 1.54 -22.75 -12.77
N SER A 178 1.77 -21.79 -13.67
CA SER A 178 1.65 -20.35 -13.38
C SER A 178 0.56 -19.63 -14.18
N GLY A 179 -0.36 -20.36 -14.84
CA GLY A 179 -1.46 -19.74 -15.59
C GLY A 179 -1.79 -20.44 -16.91
N LEU A 180 -1.93 -19.67 -17.98
CA LEU A 180 -2.24 -20.16 -19.33
C LEU A 180 -1.09 -19.81 -20.28
N ILE A 181 -0.71 -20.77 -21.11
CA ILE A 181 0.30 -20.58 -22.16
C ILE A 181 -0.41 -20.77 -23.51
N LEU A 182 -0.09 -19.88 -24.46
CA LEU A 182 -0.49 -20.05 -25.85
C LEU A 182 0.65 -20.76 -26.59
N GLU A 183 0.41 -22.00 -26.99
CA GLU A 183 1.36 -22.85 -27.68
C GLU A 183 0.87 -23.17 -29.10
N ASN A 184 1.67 -23.91 -29.86
CA ASN A 184 1.32 -24.35 -31.20
C ASN A 184 1.06 -25.87 -31.16
N LYS A 185 -0.19 -26.29 -31.38
CA LYS A 185 -0.57 -27.69 -31.55
C LYS A 185 -0.30 -28.11 -33.00
N GLU A 186 0.26 -29.29 -33.23
CA GLU A 186 0.38 -29.85 -34.59
C GLU A 186 -1.01 -30.07 -35.21
N ILE A 187 -1.12 -29.79 -36.51
CA ILE A 187 -2.32 -30.10 -37.29
C ILE A 187 -2.35 -31.60 -37.52
N GLU A 188 -3.43 -32.25 -37.09
CA GLU A 188 -3.63 -33.68 -37.33
C GLU A 188 -4.00 -33.89 -38.80
N TRP A 189 -3.03 -34.26 -39.62
CA TRP A 189 -3.32 -34.71 -40.98
C TRP A 189 -3.84 -36.15 -40.89
N GLU A 190 -5.06 -36.42 -41.38
CA GLU A 190 -5.59 -37.79 -41.45
C GLU A 190 -4.53 -38.70 -42.09
N LYS A 191 -4.16 -39.77 -41.37
CA LYS A 191 -3.30 -40.81 -41.93
C LYS A 191 -4.11 -41.55 -42.99
N LYS A 192 -3.67 -41.42 -44.24
CA LYS A 192 -4.14 -42.24 -45.36
C LYS A 192 -4.08 -43.74 -45.06
#